data_AF-A0A972ASP8-F1
#
_entry.id   AF-A0A972ASP8-F1
#
_cell.length_a   1.000
_cell.length_b   1.000
_cell.length_c   1.000
_cell.angle_alpha   90.00
_cell.angle_beta   90.00
_cell.angle_gamma   90.00
#
_symmetry.space_group_name_H-M   'P 1'
#
loop_
_entity.id
_entity.type
_entity.pdbx_description
1 polymer ?
#
loop_
_entity_poly.entity_id
_entity_poly.type
_entity_poly.pdbx_seq_one_letter_code
_entity_poly.pdbx_strand_id
1 'polypeptide(L)' 'DDKCLEVEDNNFRLTDIAAKKIIFDVSNCKNVAEFQKLELGQRDQFIKELKENRLSFRQICRLTGGSVGIVRKL' A
#
# COMPACT_ATOMS: atom_id res chain seq x y z
N ASP A 1 -17.57 11.11 -12.06
CA ASP A 1 -17.68 9.66 -12.34
C ASP A 1 -16.62 8.86 -11.59
N ASP A 2 -16.84 8.62 -10.30
CA ASP A 2 -16.00 7.73 -9.49
C ASP A 2 -16.63 6.33 -9.44
N LYS A 3 -16.63 5.63 -10.58
CA LYS A 3 -16.87 4.19 -10.61
C LYS A 3 -15.55 3.45 -10.34
N CYS A 4 -15.05 3.54 -9.11
CA CYS A 4 -14.10 2.54 -8.60
C CYS A 4 -14.90 1.39 -7.98
N LEU A 5 -15.61 0.66 -8.84
CA LEU A 5 -15.90 -0.74 -8.59
C LEU A 5 -14.58 -1.46 -8.83
N GLU A 6 -13.71 -1.48 -7.82
CA GLU A 6 -12.65 -2.49 -7.72
C GLU A 6 -13.40 -3.82 -7.76
N VAL A 7 -13.41 -4.43 -8.93
CA VAL A 7 -13.97 -5.76 -9.15
C VAL A 7 -13.29 -6.63 -8.11
N GLU A 8 -14.10 -7.13 -7.19
CA GLU A 8 -13.72 -8.09 -6.17
C GLU A 8 -13.21 -9.34 -6.88
N ASP A 9 -11.92 -9.37 -7.20
CA ASP A 9 -11.24 -10.58 -7.64
C ASP A 9 -11.10 -11.49 -6.41
N ASN A 10 -12.20 -12.18 -6.13
CA ASN A 10 -12.31 -13.50 -5.53
C ASN A 10 -11.35 -13.82 -4.36
N ASN A 11 -11.87 -13.55 -3.15
CA ASN A 11 -11.71 -14.35 -1.92
C ASN A 11 -10.39 -14.38 -1.16
N PHE A 12 -9.42 -13.50 -1.41
CA PHE A 12 -8.30 -13.31 -0.48
C PHE A 12 -8.36 -11.93 0.18
N ARG A 13 -9.23 -11.76 1.19
CA ARG A 13 -9.21 -10.58 2.06
C ARG A 13 -7.95 -10.62 2.92
N LEU A 14 -6.86 -10.06 2.40
CA LEU A 14 -5.65 -9.82 3.18
C LEU A 14 -6.04 -8.98 4.41
N THR A 15 -5.82 -9.52 5.61
CA THR A 15 -6.13 -8.79 6.85
C THR A 15 -5.14 -7.64 7.04
N ASP A 16 -5.51 -6.64 7.84
CA ASP A 16 -4.58 -5.55 8.21
C ASP A 16 -3.29 -6.06 8.86
N ILE A 17 -3.37 -7.16 9.61
CA ILE A 17 -2.21 -7.78 10.24
C ILE A 17 -1.26 -8.32 9.16
N ALA A 18 -1.80 -9.03 8.17
CA ALA A 18 -1.00 -9.54 7.06
C ALA A 18 -0.45 -8.40 6.18
N ALA A 19 -1.25 -7.36 5.91
CA ALA A 19 -0.81 -6.19 5.16
C ALA A 19 0.33 -5.45 5.88
N LYS A 20 0.23 -5.25 7.20
CA LYS A 20 1.31 -4.65 8.00
C LYS A 20 2.58 -5.49 7.95
N LYS A 21 2.47 -6.81 8.00
CA LYS A 21 3.60 -7.72 7.87
C LYS A 21 4.29 -7.57 6.51
N ILE A 22 3.53 -7.60 5.42
CA ILE A 22 4.08 -7.40 4.07
C ILE A 22 4.77 -6.03 3.95
N ILE A 23 4.15 -4.96 4.47
CA ILE A 23 4.76 -3.63 4.46
C ILE A 23 6.09 -3.63 5.20
N PHE A 24 6.16 -4.26 6.37
CA PHE A 24 7.40 -4.39 7.12
C PHE A 24 8.43 -5.22 6.35
N ASP A 25 8.04 -6.37 5.79
CA ASP A 25 8.96 -7.25 5.07
C ASP A 25 9.56 -6.57 3.81
N VAL A 26 8.77 -5.74 3.11
CA VAL A 26 9.20 -4.99 1.91
C VAL A 26 10.02 -3.74 2.27
N SER A 27 9.55 -2.94 3.22
CA SER A 27 10.10 -1.59 3.47
C SER A 27 10.96 -1.47 4.73
N ASN A 28 10.96 -2.51 5.58
CA ASN A 28 11.53 -2.51 6.93
C ASN A 28 10.99 -1.39 7.85
N CYS A 29 9.89 -0.74 7.47
CA CYS A 29 9.24 0.32 8.25
C CYS A 29 8.22 -0.28 9.21
N LYS A 30 8.30 0.10 10.49
CA LYS A 30 7.44 -0.43 11.56
C LYS A 30 6.11 0.32 11.69
N ASN A 31 6.05 1.53 11.16
CA ASN A 31 4.91 2.41 11.28
C ASN A 31 4.84 3.40 10.11
N VAL A 32 3.69 4.07 10.01
CA VAL A 32 3.41 5.08 8.97
C VAL A 32 4.43 6.20 8.97
N ALA A 33 4.86 6.67 10.15
CA ALA A 33 5.78 7.79 10.28
C ALA A 33 7.17 7.45 9.71
N GLU A 34 7.65 6.23 9.90
CA GLU A 34 8.89 5.74 9.28
C GLU A 34 8.74 5.67 7.76
N PHE A 35 7.64 5.12 7.27
CA PHE A 35 7.38 5.02 5.83
C PHE A 35 7.29 6.40 5.16
N GLN A 36 6.69 7.38 5.83
CA GLN A 36 6.58 8.75 5.32
C GLN A 36 7.91 9.52 5.31
N LYS A 37 8.90 9.08 6.09
CA LYS A 37 10.26 9.65 6.09
C LYS A 37 11.15 9.09 4.98
N LEU A 38 10.69 8.08 4.24
CA LEU A 38 11.42 7.54 3.11
C LEU A 38 11.56 8.60 2.02
N GLU A 39 12.71 8.59 1.36
CA GLU A 39 12.94 9.40 0.17
C GLU A 39 11.93 9.06 -0.93
N LEU A 40 11.53 10.07 -1.71
CA LEU A 40 10.45 9.96 -2.70
C LEU A 40 10.61 8.74 -3.63
N GLY A 41 11.81 8.54 -4.19
CA GLY A 41 12.07 7.42 -5.10
C GLY A 41 11.95 6.05 -4.41
N GLN A 42 12.44 5.93 -3.19
CA GLN A 42 12.38 4.69 -2.40
C GLN A 42 10.94 4.37 -1.99
N ARG A 43 10.21 5.38 -1.53
CA ARG A 43 8.78 5.27 -1.20
C ARG A 43 7.97 4.78 -2.40
N ASP A 44 8.22 5.37 -3.56
CA ASP A 44 7.48 5.06 -4.78
C ASP A 44 7.79 3.64 -5.27
N GLN A 45 9.03 3.18 -5.12
CA GLN A 45 9.42 1.79 -5.39
C GLN A 45 8.66 0.81 -4.48
N PHE A 46 8.64 1.05 -3.17
CA PHE A 46 7.91 0.18 -2.25
C PHE A 46 6.40 0.19 -2.50
N ILE A 47 5.80 1.34 -2.82
CA ILE A 47 4.36 1.39 -3.15
C ILE A 47 4.03 0.48 -4.35
N LYS A 48 4.89 0.43 -5.38
CA LYS A 48 4.70 -0.47 -6.53
C LYS A 48 4.79 -1.93 -6.10
N GLU A 49 5.80 -2.29 -5.32
CA GLU A 49 6.00 -3.65 -4.83
C GLU A 49 4.83 -4.11 -3.92
N LEU A 50 4.27 -3.22 -3.09
CA LEU A 50 3.10 -3.54 -2.26
C LEU A 50 1.86 -3.87 -3.07
N LYS A 51 1.67 -3.22 -4.23
CA LYS A 51 0.57 -3.55 -5.16
C LYS A 51 0.76 -4.93 -5.80
N GLU A 52 1.99 -5.27 -6.17
CA GLU A 52 2.33 -6.60 -6.68
C GLU A 52 2.08 -7.69 -5.63
N ASN A 53 2.27 -7.35 -4.34
CA ASN A 53 1.94 -8.21 -3.19
C ASN A 53 0.44 -8.23 -2.82
N ARG A 54 -0.45 -7.81 -3.73
CA ARG A 54 -1.91 -7.85 -3.59
C ARG A 54 -2.50 -7.01 -2.45
N LEU A 55 -1.77 -5.99 -1.96
CA LEU A 55 -2.39 -5.02 -1.05
C LEU A 55 -3.36 -4.13 -1.82
N SER A 56 -4.55 -3.94 -1.26
CA SER A 56 -5.52 -3.00 -1.83
C SER A 56 -5.02 -1.56 -1.73
N PHE A 57 -5.47 -0.70 -2.64
CA PHE A 57 -5.18 0.74 -2.60
C PHE A 57 -5.48 1.37 -1.24
N ARG A 58 -6.60 0.98 -0.60
CA ARG A 58 -6.99 1.45 0.73
C ARG A 58 -6.02 1.02 1.82
N GLN A 59 -5.55 -0.23 1.79
CA GLN A 59 -4.58 -0.73 2.76
C GLN A 59 -3.25 0.00 2.61
N ILE A 60 -2.78 0.17 1.38
CA ILE A 60 -1.55 0.93 1.11
C ILE A 60 -1.71 2.35 1.65
N CYS A 61 -2.73 3.10 1.22
CA CYS A 61 -2.91 4.50 1.66
C CYS A 61 -2.97 4.63 3.20
N ARG A 62 -3.73 3.76 3.88
CA ARG A 62 -3.90 3.82 5.34
C ARG A 62 -2.66 3.39 6.11
N LEU A 63 -1.91 2.40 5.62
CA LEU A 63 -0.78 1.80 6.33
C LEU A 63 0.57 2.43 5.96
N THR A 64 0.65 3.20 4.87
CA THR A 64 1.84 3.95 4.46
C THR A 64 1.66 5.46 4.60
N GLY A 65 0.43 5.94 4.77
CA GLY A 65 0.12 7.37 4.82
C GLY A 65 0.25 8.08 3.47
N GLY A 66 0.30 7.33 2.37
CA GLY A 66 0.27 7.86 1.00
C GLY A 66 -1.12 8.35 0.61
N SER A 67 -1.19 9.44 -0.14
CA SER A 67 -2.46 9.92 -0.67
C SER A 67 -2.96 8.99 -1.79
N VAL A 68 -4.29 8.85 -1.92
CA VAL A 68 -4.91 8.01 -2.96
C VAL A 68 -4.42 8.40 -4.35
N GLY A 69 -4.24 9.70 -4.63
CA GLY A 69 -3.73 10.18 -5.92
C GLY A 69 -2.32 9.69 -6.22
N ILE A 70 -1.41 9.72 -5.23
CA ILE A 70 -0.03 9.21 -5.40
C ILE A 70 -0.06 7.71 -5.61
N VAL A 71 -0.74 6.98 -4.73
CA VAL A 71 -0.79 5.52 -4.81
C VAL A 71 -1.45 5.09 -6.12
N ARG A 72 -2.49 5.76 -6.63
CA ARG A 72 -3.12 5.44 -7.91
C ARG A 72 -2.24 5.73 -9.13
N LYS A 73 -1.39 6.76 -9.06
CA LYS A 73 -0.49 7.17 -10.15
C LYS A 73 0.69 6.22 -10.35
N LEU A 74 1.22 5.68 -9.25
CA LEU A 74 2.40 4.81 -9.25
C LEU A 74 2.10 3.42 -9.81
#